data_AF-A0A919XZ96-F1
#
_entry.id   AF-A0A919XZ96-F1
#
_cell.length_a   1.000
_cell.length_b   1.000
_cell.length_c   1.000
_cell.angle_alpha   90.00
_cell.angle_beta   90.00
_cell.angle_gamma   90.00
#
_symmetry.space_group_name_H-M   'P 1'
#
loop_
_entity.id
_entity.type
_entity.pdbx_description
1 polymer ?
#
loop_
_entity_poly.entity_id
_entity_poly.type
_entity_poly.pdbx_seq_one_letter_code
_entity_poly.pdbx_strand_id
1 'polypeptide(L)'
;MLTWMIISILLISGLLILVYDQWGLKGIAYSRTFSKQRIFEHESLDMVEVISNAKLLPLPWLRLESSMPVALRFGEQDNLGVSEGNIYQNHVSLFHLRSYRQITRRHRLTCVRRGHYSLETATMTGGDPLGLSSKAKQFTLNLKLLVYPQILAIPELPLPNHSWLGNLAVRRWIVEDPFLIQGTRAFRSGDTLRSVNWKATARTGSLQVHQRGYTADHRLMICLNVESAESMWRTILEPERIELGIRYAVSVAAYALENGIETGMLCNGWVQGRERDSVRIGPSGHAGQQEWLLETMAGLILERTVSMVKLLEEEVELGTTDMDYLIISCHRGEKLQEVVRKLEQLGNGVEWMDIPELPGKPGQEAPPAHEGGNA
;
A
#
# COMPACT_ATOMS: atom_id res chain seq x y z
N MET A 1 -15.08 -63.69 29.94
CA MET A 1 -15.08 -63.19 28.55
C MET A 1 -15.13 -61.66 28.53
N LEU A 2 -16.19 -61.03 29.06
CA LEU A 2 -16.35 -59.56 29.04
C LEU A 2 -15.23 -58.78 29.76
N THR A 3 -14.81 -59.21 30.94
CA THR A 3 -13.73 -58.56 31.72
C THR A 3 -12.39 -58.54 30.98
N TRP A 4 -12.03 -59.66 30.34
CA TRP A 4 -10.82 -59.77 29.53
C TRP A 4 -10.88 -58.89 28.27
N MET A 5 -12.04 -58.76 27.64
CA MET A 5 -12.23 -57.82 26.53
C MET A 5 -12.01 -56.37 26.99
N ILE A 6 -12.58 -55.97 28.13
CA ILE A 6 -12.43 -54.62 28.68
C ILE A 6 -10.96 -54.32 28.98
N ILE A 7 -10.25 -55.23 29.66
CA ILE A 7 -8.82 -55.06 29.97
C ILE A 7 -7.98 -54.96 28.69
N SER A 8 -8.27 -55.78 27.68
CA SER A 8 -7.54 -55.73 26.40
C SER A 8 -7.76 -54.41 25.65
N ILE A 9 -8.98 -53.88 25.65
CA ILE A 9 -9.30 -52.59 25.02
C ILE A 9 -8.56 -51.45 25.74
N LEU A 10 -8.53 -51.47 27.08
CA LEU A 10 -7.83 -50.46 27.88
C LEU A 10 -6.31 -50.51 27.69
N LEU A 11 -5.73 -51.71 27.56
CA LEU A 11 -4.31 -51.85 27.26
C LEU A 11 -3.97 -51.36 25.86
N ILE A 12 -4.80 -51.69 24.86
CA ILE A 12 -4.61 -51.23 23.48
C ILE A 12 -4.77 -49.72 23.38
N SER A 13 -5.78 -49.14 24.02
CA SER A 13 -5.98 -47.69 24.03
C SER A 13 -4.84 -46.96 24.74
N GLY A 14 -4.37 -47.48 25.89
CA GLY A 14 -3.21 -46.95 26.60
C GLY A 14 -1.94 -46.98 25.76
N LEU A 15 -1.66 -48.12 25.10
CA LEU A 15 -0.53 -48.23 24.18
C LEU A 15 -0.64 -47.25 23.02
N LEU A 16 -1.84 -47.12 22.44
CA LEU A 16 -2.09 -46.22 21.33
C LEU A 16 -1.83 -44.75 21.73
N ILE A 17 -2.30 -44.33 22.90
CA ILE A 17 -2.06 -42.98 23.43
C ILE A 17 -0.55 -42.72 23.57
N LEU A 18 0.23 -43.66 24.13
CA LEU A 18 1.68 -43.51 24.28
C LEU A 18 2.41 -43.38 22.94
N VAL A 19 2.02 -44.18 21.95
CA VAL A 19 2.57 -44.15 20.59
C VAL A 19 2.32 -42.78 19.93
N TYR A 20 1.11 -42.25 20.04
CA TYR A 20 0.76 -40.93 19.49
C TYR A 20 1.42 -39.78 20.26
N ASP A 21 1.53 -39.86 21.58
CA ASP A 21 2.21 -38.85 22.41
C ASP A 21 3.69 -38.71 22.00
N GLN A 22 4.36 -39.84 21.78
CA GLN A 22 5.81 -39.86 21.57
C GLN A 22 6.23 -39.70 20.10
N TRP A 23 5.40 -40.15 19.14
CA TRP A 23 5.73 -40.14 17.71
C TRP A 23 4.74 -39.39 16.82
N GLY A 24 3.61 -38.92 17.34
CA GLY A 24 2.55 -38.26 16.57
C GLY A 24 3.04 -37.11 15.69
N LEU A 25 3.73 -36.12 16.27
CA LEU A 25 4.23 -34.96 15.50
C LEU A 25 5.67 -35.10 14.98
N LYS A 26 6.32 -36.25 15.22
CA LYS A 26 7.66 -36.52 14.65
C LYS A 26 7.54 -36.87 13.16
N GLY A 27 8.53 -36.47 12.37
CA GLY A 27 8.55 -36.73 10.93
C GLY A 27 7.46 -36.01 10.12
N ILE A 28 6.86 -34.95 10.68
CA ILE A 28 5.98 -34.05 9.93
C ILE A 28 6.79 -32.85 9.45
N ALA A 29 6.69 -32.57 8.15
CA ALA A 29 7.15 -31.32 7.57
C ALA A 29 5.95 -30.46 7.16
N TYR A 30 6.13 -29.16 7.31
CA TYR A 30 5.12 -28.16 7.01
C TYR A 30 5.77 -26.96 6.36
N SER A 31 5.17 -26.49 5.28
CA SER A 31 5.56 -25.25 4.63
C SER A 31 4.31 -24.48 4.17
N ARG A 32 4.44 -23.16 4.10
CA ARG A 32 3.43 -22.25 3.61
C ARG A 32 4.10 -21.25 2.69
N THR A 33 3.47 -20.94 1.57
CA THR A 33 3.96 -19.97 0.57
C THR A 33 2.83 -19.12 0.04
N PHE A 34 3.14 -17.89 -0.38
CA PHE A 34 2.23 -17.08 -1.18
C PHE A 34 2.57 -17.25 -2.66
N SER A 35 1.54 -17.32 -3.50
CA SER A 35 1.69 -17.36 -4.96
C SER A 35 2.37 -16.11 -5.53
N LYS A 36 2.23 -14.97 -4.86
CA LYS A 36 2.90 -13.70 -5.15
C LYS A 36 3.44 -13.08 -3.86
N GLN A 37 4.56 -12.36 -3.96
CA GLN A 37 5.12 -11.62 -2.83
C GLN A 37 4.63 -10.16 -2.77
N ARG A 38 4.12 -9.65 -3.89
CA ARG A 38 3.64 -8.29 -4.08
C ARG A 38 2.27 -8.32 -4.78
N ILE A 39 1.34 -7.52 -4.32
CA ILE A 39 -0.01 -7.46 -4.86
C ILE A 39 -0.66 -6.10 -4.56
N PHE A 40 -1.66 -5.68 -5.33
CA PHE A 40 -2.44 -4.48 -4.99
C PHE A 40 -3.58 -4.80 -4.01
N GLU A 41 -3.98 -3.78 -3.24
CA GLU A 41 -5.17 -3.80 -2.43
C GLU A 41 -6.41 -4.17 -3.27
N HIS A 42 -7.34 -4.90 -2.67
CA HIS A 42 -8.53 -5.53 -3.24
C HIS A 42 -8.29 -6.66 -4.26
N GLU A 43 -7.05 -6.97 -4.62
CA GLU A 43 -6.76 -8.16 -5.42
C GLU A 43 -6.69 -9.43 -4.56
N SER A 44 -6.77 -10.58 -5.24
CA SER A 44 -6.66 -11.90 -4.60
C SER A 44 -5.37 -12.63 -4.97
N LEU A 45 -4.86 -13.43 -4.04
CA LEU A 45 -3.76 -14.38 -4.25
C LEU A 45 -4.02 -15.71 -3.55
N ASP A 46 -3.32 -16.74 -4.01
CA ASP A 46 -3.35 -18.05 -3.35
C ASP A 46 -2.25 -18.14 -2.29
N MET A 47 -2.62 -18.55 -1.09
CA MET A 47 -1.73 -19.06 -0.06
C MET A 47 -1.73 -20.59 -0.12
N VAL A 48 -0.57 -21.17 -0.39
CA VAL A 48 -0.39 -22.62 -0.55
C VAL A 48 0.24 -23.19 0.70
N GLU A 49 -0.47 -24.11 1.35
CA GLU A 49 -0.02 -24.87 2.50
C GLU A 49 0.31 -26.30 2.08
N VAL A 50 1.48 -26.80 2.50
CA VAL A 50 1.92 -28.16 2.23
C VAL A 50 2.28 -28.84 3.54
N ILE A 51 1.61 -29.95 3.83
CA ILE A 51 1.86 -30.79 5.01
C ILE A 51 2.23 -32.18 4.52
N SER A 52 3.35 -32.73 4.98
CA SER A 52 3.79 -34.09 4.63
C SER A 52 4.06 -34.94 5.87
N ASN A 53 3.58 -36.17 5.85
CA ASN A 53 3.83 -37.17 6.89
C ASN A 53 4.83 -38.21 6.40
N ALA A 54 6.08 -38.17 6.89
CA ALA A 54 7.14 -39.08 6.48
C ALA A 54 7.21 -40.37 7.33
N LYS A 55 6.12 -40.75 8.01
CA LYS A 55 6.06 -41.94 8.87
C LYS A 55 4.85 -42.82 8.58
N LEU A 56 4.91 -44.04 9.11
CA LEU A 56 3.85 -45.04 9.02
C LEU A 56 2.64 -44.69 9.89
N LEU A 57 2.81 -43.95 10.98
CA LEU A 57 1.71 -43.57 11.87
C LEU A 57 0.81 -42.53 11.18
N PRO A 58 -0.46 -42.85 10.88
CA PRO A 58 -1.41 -41.87 10.36
C PRO A 58 -1.81 -40.89 11.47
N LEU A 59 -2.30 -39.72 11.08
CA LEU A 59 -2.78 -38.70 12.00
C LEU A 59 -4.28 -38.50 11.74
N PRO A 60 -5.15 -38.95 12.66
CA PRO A 60 -6.59 -38.87 12.48
C PRO A 60 -7.07 -37.43 12.40
N TRP A 61 -6.42 -36.54 13.15
CA TRP A 61 -6.66 -35.11 13.14
C TRP A 61 -5.35 -34.35 13.35
N LEU A 62 -5.27 -33.21 12.68
CA LEU A 62 -4.24 -32.19 12.81
C LEU A 62 -4.94 -30.85 12.77
N ARG A 63 -4.71 -30.03 13.79
CA ARG A 63 -5.17 -28.65 13.90
C ARG A 63 -3.98 -27.74 13.67
N LEU A 64 -4.05 -26.95 12.61
CA LEU A 64 -3.06 -25.93 12.32
C LEU A 64 -3.64 -24.57 12.68
N GLU A 65 -2.92 -23.82 13.51
CA GLU A 65 -3.32 -22.49 13.97
C GLU A 65 -2.26 -21.48 13.59
N SER A 66 -2.69 -20.31 13.14
CA SER A 66 -1.77 -19.23 12.79
C SER A 66 -2.46 -17.90 12.96
N SER A 67 -1.77 -16.96 13.60
CA SER A 67 -2.19 -15.56 13.68
C SER A 67 -2.00 -14.91 12.31
N MET A 68 -3.08 -14.35 11.77
CA MET A 68 -3.14 -13.73 10.45
C MET A 68 -3.61 -12.28 10.57
N PRO A 69 -3.05 -11.32 9.83
CA PRO A 69 -3.61 -9.97 9.78
C PRO A 69 -5.06 -9.99 9.27
N VAL A 70 -5.95 -9.21 9.89
CA VAL A 70 -7.37 -9.09 9.47
C VAL A 70 -7.51 -8.51 8.06
N ALA A 71 -6.48 -7.80 7.59
CA ALA A 71 -6.40 -7.30 6.22
C ALA A 71 -6.31 -8.42 5.17
N LEU A 72 -5.88 -9.63 5.54
CA LEU A 72 -5.87 -10.79 4.65
C LEU A 72 -7.13 -11.61 4.87
N ARG A 73 -8.18 -11.35 4.07
CA ARG A 73 -9.45 -12.07 4.18
C ARG A 73 -9.41 -13.35 3.37
N PHE A 74 -9.81 -14.46 3.98
CA PHE A 74 -10.06 -15.70 3.26
C PHE A 74 -11.39 -15.55 2.48
N GLY A 75 -11.56 -16.26 1.36
CA GLY A 75 -12.82 -16.28 0.58
C GLY A 75 -14.04 -16.76 1.39
N GLU A 76 -15.18 -17.02 0.74
CA GLU A 76 -16.50 -17.40 1.32
C GLU A 76 -16.53 -18.70 2.18
N GLN A 77 -15.61 -18.85 3.12
CA GLN A 77 -15.76 -19.69 4.30
C GLN A 77 -16.05 -18.75 5.47
N ASP A 78 -17.35 -18.67 5.76
CA ASP A 78 -17.94 -18.05 6.93
C ASP A 78 -17.18 -18.33 8.23
N ASN A 79 -16.98 -17.26 8.98
CA ASN A 79 -17.02 -17.23 10.44
C ASN A 79 -16.08 -18.17 11.20
N LEU A 80 -14.82 -17.74 11.34
CA LEU A 80 -14.08 -17.94 12.59
C LEU A 80 -13.88 -16.58 13.25
N GLY A 81 -14.86 -16.17 14.06
CA GLY A 81 -14.77 -15.11 15.07
C GLY A 81 -13.85 -13.94 14.75
N VAL A 82 -14.23 -13.08 13.81
CA VAL A 82 -13.61 -11.76 13.67
C VAL A 82 -14.13 -10.91 14.83
N SER A 83 -13.43 -10.91 15.96
CA SER A 83 -13.66 -9.93 17.03
C SER A 83 -13.31 -8.55 16.48
N GLU A 84 -14.32 -7.71 16.27
CA GLU A 84 -14.14 -6.30 15.93
C GLU A 84 -13.18 -5.64 16.93
N GLY A 85 -12.06 -5.09 16.43
CA GLY A 85 -11.04 -4.43 17.25
C GLY A 85 -9.65 -5.08 17.25
N ASN A 86 -9.51 -6.33 16.80
CA ASN A 86 -8.20 -6.99 16.71
C ASN A 86 -7.54 -6.78 15.33
N ILE A 87 -6.22 -6.49 15.33
CA ILE A 87 -5.40 -6.36 14.10
C ILE A 87 -5.11 -7.74 13.47
N TYR A 88 -5.21 -8.80 14.28
CA TYR A 88 -4.97 -10.18 13.91
C TYR A 88 -6.20 -11.07 14.17
N GLN A 89 -6.39 -12.08 13.34
CA GLN A 89 -7.39 -13.15 13.45
C GLN A 89 -6.70 -14.51 13.52
N ASN A 90 -7.32 -15.47 14.21
CA ASN A 90 -6.80 -16.84 14.28
C ASN A 90 -7.34 -17.66 13.10
N HIS A 91 -6.47 -18.05 12.19
CA HIS A 91 -6.83 -18.98 11.12
C HIS A 91 -6.57 -20.42 11.58
N VAL A 92 -7.65 -21.21 11.66
CA VAL A 92 -7.59 -22.61 12.08
C VAL A 92 -7.93 -23.52 10.90
N SER A 93 -7.06 -24.48 10.62
CA SER A 93 -7.29 -25.49 9.58
C SER A 93 -7.18 -26.89 10.15
N LEU A 94 -8.22 -27.71 9.91
CA LEU A 94 -8.28 -29.10 10.34
C LEU A 94 -7.95 -30.04 9.19
N PHE A 95 -7.07 -31.00 9.44
CA PHE A 95 -6.60 -31.98 8.45
C PHE A 95 -6.65 -33.39 9.04
N HIS A 96 -6.79 -34.38 8.17
CA HIS A 96 -6.44 -35.77 8.47
C HIS A 96 -5.28 -36.14 7.55
N LEU A 97 -4.25 -36.81 8.05
CA LEU A 97 -3.03 -37.04 7.28
C LEU A 97 -2.61 -38.51 7.36
N ARG A 98 -2.76 -39.21 6.25
CA ARG A 98 -2.40 -40.63 6.14
C ARG A 98 -0.89 -40.83 6.18
N SER A 99 -0.48 -42.08 6.39
CA SER A 99 0.91 -42.54 6.36
C SER A 99 1.56 -42.25 5.01
N TYR A 100 2.78 -41.70 5.01
CA TYR A 100 3.54 -41.38 3.79
C TYR A 100 2.79 -40.56 2.74
N ARG A 101 1.86 -39.69 3.19
CA ARG A 101 1.10 -38.80 2.31
C ARG A 101 1.46 -37.34 2.53
N GLN A 102 1.27 -36.58 1.47
CA GLN A 102 1.35 -35.14 1.45
C GLN A 102 -0.02 -34.57 1.08
N ILE A 103 -0.42 -33.49 1.75
CA ILE A 103 -1.60 -32.71 1.45
C ILE A 103 -1.15 -31.32 1.07
N THR A 104 -1.70 -30.81 -0.02
CA THR A 104 -1.54 -29.43 -0.45
C THR A 104 -2.90 -28.76 -0.44
N ARG A 105 -3.05 -27.69 0.33
CA ARG A 105 -4.25 -26.83 0.33
C ARG A 105 -3.91 -25.47 -0.25
N ARG A 106 -4.86 -24.92 -0.99
CA ARG A 106 -4.79 -23.56 -1.52
C ARG A 106 -5.92 -22.75 -0.91
N HIS A 107 -5.57 -21.64 -0.28
CA HIS A 107 -6.49 -20.70 0.31
C HIS A 107 -6.47 -19.44 -0.54
N ARG A 108 -7.61 -19.07 -1.10
CA ARG A 108 -7.74 -17.78 -1.78
C ARG A 108 -7.87 -16.68 -0.74
N LEU A 109 -6.92 -15.75 -0.77
CA LEU A 109 -6.88 -14.57 0.08
C LEU A 109 -7.23 -13.34 -0.74
N THR A 110 -7.99 -12.41 -0.18
CA THR A 110 -8.21 -11.06 -0.70
C THR A 110 -7.56 -10.07 0.24
N CYS A 111 -6.71 -9.20 -0.30
CA CYS A 111 -5.97 -8.20 0.46
C CYS A 111 -6.81 -6.94 0.60
N VAL A 112 -7.45 -6.74 1.76
CA VAL A 112 -8.43 -5.65 1.96
C VAL A 112 -7.78 -4.31 2.31
N ARG A 113 -6.56 -4.33 2.86
CA ARG A 113 -5.79 -3.12 3.17
C ARG A 113 -4.36 -3.27 2.68
N ARG A 114 -3.74 -2.15 2.33
CA ARG A 114 -2.29 -2.07 2.07
C ARG A 114 -1.49 -2.37 3.33
N GLY A 115 -0.24 -2.77 3.17
CA GLY A 115 0.63 -3.03 4.32
C GLY A 115 1.80 -3.95 4.03
N HIS A 116 2.73 -4.01 4.98
CA HIS A 116 3.75 -5.05 5.07
C HIS A 116 3.25 -6.14 6.01
N TYR A 117 2.96 -7.32 5.47
CA TYR A 117 2.49 -8.46 6.26
C TYR A 117 3.58 -9.52 6.40
N SER A 118 3.96 -9.83 7.63
CA SER A 118 4.84 -10.96 7.96
C SER A 118 4.04 -12.06 8.66
N LEU A 119 4.27 -13.31 8.23
CA LEU A 119 3.73 -14.49 8.91
C LEU A 119 4.91 -15.34 9.36
N GLU A 120 5.14 -15.33 10.68
CA GLU A 120 6.37 -15.86 11.26
C GLU A 120 6.22 -17.25 11.86
N THR A 121 5.02 -17.62 12.31
CA THR A 121 4.83 -18.92 12.95
C THR A 121 3.47 -19.54 12.66
N ALA A 122 3.42 -20.86 12.71
CA ALA A 122 2.20 -21.63 12.80
C ALA A 122 2.36 -22.74 13.83
N THR A 123 1.32 -22.98 14.61
CA THR A 123 1.29 -24.03 15.63
C THR A 123 0.46 -25.18 15.10
N MET A 124 1.07 -26.36 15.05
CA MET A 124 0.38 -27.59 14.68
C MET A 124 0.13 -28.43 15.92
N THR A 125 -1.13 -28.71 16.19
CA THR A 125 -1.58 -29.58 17.27
C THR A 125 -2.13 -30.87 16.69
N GLY A 126 -1.66 -32.00 17.18
CA GLY A 126 -2.12 -33.32 16.75
C GLY A 126 -2.09 -34.28 17.92
N GLY A 127 -2.90 -35.32 17.86
CA GLY A 127 -3.06 -36.22 18.99
C GLY A 127 -3.60 -37.58 18.58
N ASP A 128 -3.93 -38.35 19.60
CA ASP A 128 -4.50 -39.66 19.42
C ASP A 128 -5.97 -39.57 18.91
N PRO A 129 -6.51 -40.65 18.31
CA PRO A 129 -7.88 -40.69 17.79
C PRO A 129 -8.97 -40.50 18.84
N LEU A 130 -8.72 -40.79 20.12
CA LEU A 130 -9.68 -40.60 21.22
C LEU A 130 -9.64 -39.17 21.78
N GLY A 131 -8.64 -38.36 21.40
CA GLY A 131 -8.47 -36.98 21.85
C GLY A 131 -8.03 -36.86 23.31
N LEU A 132 -7.44 -37.91 23.90
CA LEU A 132 -7.02 -37.96 25.30
C LEU A 132 -5.61 -37.40 25.52
N SER A 133 -4.76 -37.44 24.51
CA SER A 133 -3.45 -36.80 24.43
C SER A 133 -3.34 -35.98 23.15
N SER A 134 -2.75 -34.80 23.29
CA SER A 134 -2.33 -33.98 22.15
C SER A 134 -0.97 -33.36 22.42
N LYS A 135 -0.21 -33.17 21.34
CA LYS A 135 1.03 -32.39 21.35
C LYS A 135 0.85 -31.21 20.41
N ALA A 136 1.52 -30.12 20.73
CA ALA A 136 1.69 -28.98 19.85
C ALA A 136 3.16 -28.91 19.40
N LYS A 137 3.37 -28.55 18.14
CA LYS A 137 4.67 -28.25 17.56
C LYS A 137 4.57 -26.94 16.80
N GLN A 138 5.41 -25.98 17.18
CA GLN A 138 5.51 -24.72 16.46
C GLN A 138 6.46 -24.86 15.27
N PHE A 139 6.07 -24.29 14.14
CA PHE A 139 6.86 -24.18 12.93
C PHE A 139 7.16 -22.71 12.68
N THR A 140 8.43 -22.38 12.53
CA THR A 140 8.88 -21.07 12.07
C THR A 140 8.66 -20.96 10.57
N LEU A 141 8.02 -19.89 10.16
CA LEU A 141 7.73 -19.49 8.81
C LEU A 141 8.41 -18.15 8.55
N ASN A 142 8.74 -17.85 7.30
CA ASN A 142 9.33 -16.57 6.91
C ASN A 142 8.57 -16.01 5.69
N LEU A 143 7.24 -15.93 5.77
CA LEU A 143 6.47 -15.32 4.68
C LEU A 143 6.40 -13.82 4.85
N LYS A 144 6.61 -13.12 3.74
CA LYS A 144 6.41 -11.69 3.62
C LYS A 144 5.49 -11.45 2.44
N LEU A 145 4.50 -10.58 2.63
CA LEU A 145 3.58 -10.13 1.60
C LEU A 145 3.50 -8.62 1.65
N LEU A 146 3.77 -7.99 0.51
CA LEU A 146 3.65 -6.55 0.33
C LEU A 146 2.37 -6.26 -0.42
N VAL A 147 1.47 -5.52 0.22
CA VAL A 147 0.21 -5.08 -0.41
C VAL A 147 0.31 -3.59 -0.71
N TYR A 148 0.36 -3.25 -1.99
CA TYR A 148 0.35 -1.88 -2.48
C TYR A 148 -1.02 -1.23 -2.31
N PRO A 149 -1.08 0.10 -2.05
CA PRO A 149 -2.35 0.80 -2.10
C PRO A 149 -2.97 0.68 -3.50
N GLN A 150 -4.31 0.65 -3.55
CA GLN A 150 -5.02 0.60 -4.83
C GLN A 150 -4.71 1.85 -5.68
N ILE A 151 -4.39 1.62 -6.96
CA ILE A 151 -4.32 2.68 -7.98
C ILE A 151 -5.74 2.89 -8.52
N LEU A 152 -6.24 4.11 -8.38
CA LEU A 152 -7.53 4.58 -8.89
C LEU A 152 -7.37 5.12 -10.31
N ALA A 153 -8.46 5.06 -11.08
CA ALA A 153 -8.45 5.67 -12.41
C ALA A 153 -8.43 7.20 -12.29
N ILE A 154 -7.69 7.89 -13.16
CA ILE A 154 -7.60 9.37 -13.13
C ILE A 154 -8.97 10.09 -13.12
N PRO A 155 -10.00 9.65 -13.86
CA PRO A 155 -11.33 10.27 -13.79
C PRO A 155 -12.02 10.15 -12.42
N GLU A 156 -11.57 9.25 -11.54
CA GLU A 156 -12.11 9.06 -10.19
C GLU A 156 -11.45 10.01 -9.17
N LEU A 157 -10.36 10.69 -9.55
CA LEU A 157 -9.66 11.63 -8.68
C LEU A 157 -10.37 12.99 -8.64
N PRO A 158 -10.45 13.66 -7.48
CA PRO A 158 -11.00 15.00 -7.36
C PRO A 158 -9.99 16.06 -7.84
N LEU A 159 -9.56 15.95 -9.11
CA LEU A 159 -8.65 16.89 -9.74
C LEU A 159 -9.40 18.17 -10.12
N PRO A 160 -8.86 19.37 -9.83
CA PRO A 160 -9.45 20.61 -10.31
C PRO A 160 -9.53 20.64 -11.84
N ASN A 161 -10.66 21.08 -12.42
CA ASN A 161 -10.86 21.18 -13.88
C ASN A 161 -9.83 22.10 -14.59
N HIS A 162 -9.14 22.96 -13.85
CA HIS A 162 -8.08 23.85 -14.35
C HIS A 162 -6.67 23.41 -13.94
N SER A 163 -6.54 22.29 -13.21
CA SER A 163 -5.26 21.79 -12.70
C SER A 163 -4.29 21.46 -13.82
N TRP A 164 -3.00 21.70 -13.61
CA TRP A 164 -1.97 21.20 -14.53
C TRP A 164 -2.00 19.68 -14.68
N LEU A 165 -2.53 18.91 -13.73
CA LEU A 165 -2.75 17.47 -13.88
C LEU A 165 -3.88 17.12 -14.86
N GLY A 166 -5.01 17.85 -14.82
CA GLY A 166 -6.07 17.72 -15.83
C GLY A 166 -5.62 18.25 -17.20
N ASN A 167 -4.75 19.27 -17.18
CA ASN A 167 -4.09 19.80 -18.36
C ASN A 167 -2.86 18.97 -18.79
N LEU A 168 -2.30 18.05 -18.01
CA LEU A 168 -1.13 17.23 -18.42
C LEU A 168 -1.55 16.20 -19.47
N ALA A 169 -2.82 15.80 -19.44
CA ALA A 169 -3.47 15.11 -20.54
C ALA A 169 -3.53 15.96 -21.85
N VAL A 170 -3.31 17.28 -21.79
CA VAL A 170 -3.58 18.25 -22.88
C VAL A 170 -2.42 19.23 -23.18
N ARG A 171 -1.47 19.50 -22.28
CA ARG A 171 -0.59 20.68 -22.26
C ARG A 171 0.90 20.38 -22.02
N ARG A 172 1.46 19.39 -22.71
CA ARG A 172 2.89 19.38 -23.10
C ARG A 172 3.39 20.64 -23.89
N TRP A 173 2.67 21.77 -23.89
CA TRP A 173 2.71 22.77 -24.97
C TRP A 173 2.99 24.22 -24.55
N ILE A 174 3.24 24.53 -23.27
CA ILE A 174 3.17 25.94 -22.82
C ILE A 174 4.51 26.70 -22.83
N VAL A 175 5.66 26.05 -22.91
CA VAL A 175 6.96 26.74 -23.04
C VAL A 175 7.84 26.08 -24.10
N GLU A 176 8.05 26.78 -25.21
CA GLU A 176 8.99 26.37 -26.26
C GLU A 176 10.44 26.54 -25.75
N ASP A 177 11.22 25.46 -25.79
CA ASP A 177 12.64 25.50 -25.46
C ASP A 177 13.41 26.17 -26.62
N PRO A 178 14.13 27.29 -26.41
CA PRO A 178 14.90 27.96 -27.46
C PRO A 178 16.01 27.08 -28.09
N PHE A 179 16.46 26.03 -27.40
CA PHE A 179 17.61 25.21 -27.75
C PHE A 179 17.24 23.86 -28.39
N LEU A 180 16.03 23.34 -28.13
CA LEU A 180 15.57 22.08 -28.69
C LEU A 180 14.92 22.31 -30.05
N ILE A 181 15.64 22.10 -31.15
CA ILE A 181 15.07 22.20 -32.51
C ILE A 181 14.59 20.82 -32.96
N GLN A 182 13.27 20.62 -33.01
CA GLN A 182 12.63 19.35 -33.37
C GLN A 182 12.38 19.21 -34.88
N GLY A 183 12.44 20.30 -35.63
CA GLY A 183 12.27 20.31 -37.08
C GLY A 183 12.17 21.71 -37.67
N THR A 184 11.56 21.82 -38.85
CA THR A 184 11.25 23.10 -39.50
C THR A 184 9.82 23.08 -40.00
N ARG A 185 9.10 24.20 -39.82
CA ARG A 185 7.73 24.38 -40.32
C ARG A 185 7.63 25.67 -41.15
N ALA A 186 6.59 25.75 -41.97
CA ALA A 186 6.30 26.97 -42.72
C ALA A 186 6.01 28.15 -41.79
N PHE A 187 6.52 29.33 -42.16
CA PHE A 187 6.29 30.59 -41.46
C PHE A 187 4.80 30.95 -41.48
N ARG A 188 4.27 31.38 -40.34
CA ARG A 188 2.88 31.86 -40.21
C ARG A 188 2.88 33.29 -39.66
N SER A 189 1.83 34.04 -39.98
CA SER A 189 1.62 35.38 -39.43
C SER A 189 1.53 35.31 -37.91
N GLY A 190 2.53 35.86 -37.22
CA GLY A 190 2.73 35.75 -35.77
C GLY A 190 4.14 35.29 -35.39
N ASP A 191 4.86 34.65 -36.32
CA ASP A 191 6.25 34.23 -36.10
C ASP A 191 7.22 35.42 -36.21
N THR A 192 8.21 35.48 -35.31
CA THR A 192 9.23 36.52 -35.34
C THR A 192 10.30 36.22 -36.38
N LEU A 193 10.89 37.25 -36.99
CA LEU A 193 11.99 37.07 -37.95
C LEU A 193 13.23 36.38 -37.36
N ARG A 194 13.39 36.39 -36.03
CA ARG A 194 14.48 35.72 -35.31
C ARG A 194 14.32 34.20 -35.29
N SER A 195 13.12 33.65 -35.48
CA SER A 195 12.88 32.20 -35.52
C SER A 195 13.05 31.59 -36.92
N VAL A 196 13.37 32.41 -37.94
CA VAL A 196 13.52 31.98 -39.33
C VAL A 196 14.78 31.13 -39.51
N ASN A 197 14.60 29.93 -40.05
CA ASN A 197 15.70 29.08 -40.49
C ASN A 197 16.05 29.43 -41.94
N TRP A 198 17.03 30.31 -42.12
CA TRP A 198 17.48 30.75 -43.44
C TRP A 198 18.01 29.61 -44.33
N LYS A 199 18.64 28.60 -43.72
CA LYS A 199 19.19 27.44 -44.45
C LYS A 199 18.07 26.53 -44.99
N ALA A 200 17.01 26.34 -44.23
CA ALA A 200 15.83 25.60 -44.69
C ALA A 200 15.07 26.39 -45.75
N THR A 201 14.87 27.70 -45.51
CA THR A 201 14.21 28.62 -46.43
C THR A 201 14.87 28.65 -47.81
N ALA A 202 16.21 28.70 -47.86
CA ALA A 202 16.97 28.67 -49.11
C ALA A 202 16.80 27.36 -49.90
N ARG A 203 16.51 26.23 -49.21
CA ARG A 203 16.34 24.92 -49.85
C ARG A 203 14.91 24.68 -50.34
N THR A 204 13.90 25.15 -49.60
CA THR A 204 12.48 24.94 -49.94
C THR A 204 11.86 26.06 -50.76
N GLY A 205 12.55 27.19 -50.93
CA GLY A 205 12.05 28.35 -51.68
C GLY A 205 10.89 29.10 -51.01
N SER A 206 10.55 28.73 -49.78
CA SER A 206 9.48 29.29 -48.95
C SER A 206 10.00 29.52 -47.53
N LEU A 207 9.50 30.56 -46.86
CA LEU A 207 9.97 30.96 -45.53
C LEU A 207 9.67 29.87 -44.50
N GLN A 208 10.72 29.33 -43.88
CA GLN A 208 10.67 28.27 -42.87
C GLN A 208 11.17 28.80 -41.53
N VAL A 209 10.51 28.42 -40.44
CA VAL A 209 10.92 28.71 -39.06
C VAL A 209 11.39 27.44 -38.37
N HIS A 210 12.34 27.59 -37.44
CA HIS A 210 12.72 26.50 -36.54
C HIS A 210 11.49 26.06 -35.74
N GLN A 211 11.10 24.79 -35.87
CA GLN A 211 10.13 24.20 -34.97
C GLN A 211 10.88 23.80 -33.71
N ARG A 212 10.68 24.59 -32.65
CA ARG A 212 11.23 24.32 -31.32
C ARG A 212 10.38 23.27 -30.63
N GLY A 213 11.02 22.33 -29.97
CA GLY A 213 10.36 21.36 -29.10
C GLY A 213 10.08 21.95 -27.72
N TYR A 214 9.33 21.22 -26.91
CA TYR A 214 8.94 21.62 -25.56
C TYR A 214 9.77 20.81 -24.56
N THR A 215 10.53 21.50 -23.70
CA THR A 215 11.23 20.90 -22.56
C THR A 215 10.99 21.80 -21.35
N ALA A 216 9.79 21.75 -20.77
CA ALA A 216 9.66 22.14 -19.38
C ALA A 216 9.77 20.83 -18.59
N ASP A 217 10.96 20.60 -18.02
CA ASP A 217 11.29 19.45 -17.19
C ASP A 217 10.62 19.62 -15.82
N HIS A 218 9.29 19.73 -15.82
CA HIS A 218 8.52 19.90 -14.60
C HIS A 218 8.63 18.63 -13.78
N ARG A 219 9.18 18.77 -12.58
CA ARG A 219 9.28 17.70 -11.60
C ARG A 219 8.11 17.81 -10.63
N LEU A 220 7.45 16.71 -10.36
CA LEU A 220 6.30 16.66 -9.46
C LEU A 220 6.74 16.20 -8.06
N MET A 221 6.38 16.96 -7.02
CA MET A 221 6.45 16.55 -5.63
C MET A 221 5.04 16.38 -5.08
N ILE A 222 4.67 15.15 -4.72
CA ILE A 222 3.36 14.87 -4.12
C ILE A 222 3.50 14.95 -2.60
N CYS A 223 2.85 15.93 -1.97
CA CYS A 223 2.85 16.13 -0.53
C CYS A 223 1.57 15.56 0.07
N LEU A 224 1.66 14.37 0.66
CA LEU A 224 0.53 13.75 1.38
C LEU A 224 0.55 14.19 2.84
N ASN A 225 -0.48 14.92 3.26
CA ASN A 225 -0.69 15.31 4.65
C ASN A 225 -1.56 14.28 5.38
N VAL A 226 -1.00 13.65 6.42
CA VAL A 226 -1.72 12.71 7.29
C VAL A 226 -2.55 13.40 8.39
N GLU A 227 -2.43 14.73 8.54
CA GLU A 227 -3.20 15.51 9.51
C GLU A 227 -4.62 15.76 8.99
N SER A 228 -5.65 15.37 9.77
CA SER A 228 -7.04 15.65 9.39
C SER A 228 -7.48 17.08 9.74
N ALA A 229 -6.78 17.77 10.65
CA ALA A 229 -7.07 19.15 11.07
C ALA A 229 -5.80 19.85 11.57
N GLU A 230 -5.78 21.19 11.54
CA GLU A 230 -4.61 21.99 11.96
C GLU A 230 -4.29 21.85 13.46
N SER A 231 -5.30 21.64 14.31
CA SER A 231 -5.12 21.41 15.75
C SER A 231 -4.77 19.95 16.09
N MET A 232 -4.71 19.06 15.10
CA MET A 232 -4.40 17.65 15.32
C MET A 232 -2.99 17.49 15.86
N TRP A 233 -2.81 16.61 16.84
CA TRP A 233 -1.48 16.31 17.39
C TRP A 233 -0.94 14.98 16.86
N ARG A 234 -1.35 13.85 17.41
CA ARG A 234 -0.66 12.58 17.12
C ARG A 234 -1.56 11.51 16.51
N THR A 235 -2.79 11.40 17.01
CA THR A 235 -3.74 10.37 16.57
C THR A 235 -4.61 10.91 15.45
N ILE A 236 -4.65 10.15 14.34
CA ILE A 236 -5.51 10.46 13.20
C ILE A 236 -6.94 10.06 13.55
N LEU A 237 -7.85 11.04 13.50
CA LEU A 237 -9.26 10.86 13.82
C LEU A 237 -10.01 10.14 12.68
N GLU A 238 -9.59 10.37 11.44
CA GLU A 238 -10.23 9.83 10.23
C GLU A 238 -9.24 8.99 9.38
N PRO A 239 -8.82 7.81 9.86
CA PRO A 239 -7.79 7.02 9.18
C PRO A 239 -8.21 6.62 7.76
N GLU A 240 -9.47 6.26 7.53
CA GLU A 240 -9.99 5.88 6.21
C GLU A 240 -9.91 7.03 5.19
N ARG A 241 -9.98 8.28 5.66
CA ARG A 241 -9.85 9.46 4.81
C ARG A 241 -8.39 9.61 4.37
N ILE A 242 -7.44 9.41 5.28
CA ILE A 242 -6.01 9.42 4.93
C ILE A 242 -5.64 8.22 4.03
N GLU A 243 -6.25 7.04 4.22
CA GLU A 243 -6.10 5.90 3.31
C GLU A 243 -6.52 6.26 1.86
N LEU A 244 -7.63 7.00 1.71
CA LEU A 244 -8.04 7.53 0.41
C LEU A 244 -7.00 8.51 -0.16
N GLY A 245 -6.44 9.39 0.68
CA GLY A 245 -5.33 10.27 0.29
C GLY A 245 -4.10 9.53 -0.21
N ILE A 246 -3.76 8.37 0.39
CA ILE A 246 -2.67 7.51 -0.09
C ILE A 246 -2.99 6.94 -1.46
N ARG A 247 -4.22 6.46 -1.68
CA ARG A 247 -4.68 5.98 -2.99
C ARG A 247 -4.58 7.08 -4.05
N TYR A 248 -4.98 8.32 -3.72
CA TYR A 248 -4.79 9.47 -4.60
C TYR A 248 -3.32 9.72 -4.92
N ALA A 249 -2.46 9.76 -3.90
CA ALA A 249 -1.02 10.01 -4.07
C ALA A 249 -0.37 8.99 -5.01
N VAL A 250 -0.61 7.69 -4.81
CA VAL A 250 -0.02 6.66 -5.68
C VAL A 250 -0.61 6.65 -7.09
N SER A 251 -1.89 7.02 -7.24
CA SER A 251 -2.54 7.09 -8.54
C SER A 251 -1.98 8.23 -9.39
N VAL A 252 -1.82 9.40 -8.79
CA VAL A 252 -1.16 10.54 -9.43
C VAL A 252 0.29 10.21 -9.75
N ALA A 253 1.03 9.57 -8.84
CA ALA A 253 2.42 9.21 -9.08
C ALA A 253 2.58 8.22 -10.23
N ALA A 254 1.75 7.18 -10.28
CA ALA A 254 1.76 6.21 -11.37
C ALA A 254 1.51 6.90 -12.71
N TYR A 255 0.47 7.75 -12.79
CA TYR A 255 0.16 8.50 -14.00
C TYR A 255 1.27 9.47 -14.42
N ALA A 256 1.84 10.21 -13.48
CA ALA A 256 2.91 11.17 -13.76
C ALA A 256 4.15 10.44 -14.32
N LEU A 257 4.58 9.34 -13.67
CA LEU A 257 5.72 8.53 -14.11
C LEU A 257 5.46 7.87 -15.48
N GLU A 258 4.26 7.34 -15.73
CA GLU A 258 3.86 6.78 -17.03
C GLU A 258 3.90 7.83 -18.16
N ASN A 259 3.69 9.11 -17.84
CA ASN A 259 3.76 10.22 -18.80
C ASN A 259 5.16 10.87 -18.89
N GLY A 260 6.15 10.31 -18.19
CA GLY A 260 7.55 10.76 -18.23
C GLY A 260 7.86 11.96 -17.33
N ILE A 261 7.03 12.21 -16.32
CA ILE A 261 7.24 13.27 -15.33
C ILE A 261 7.99 12.69 -14.14
N GLU A 262 9.16 13.26 -13.81
CA GLU A 262 9.89 12.84 -12.62
C GLU A 262 9.06 13.14 -11.38
N THR A 263 8.80 12.12 -10.57
CA THR A 263 7.85 12.24 -9.45
C THR A 263 8.47 11.81 -8.13
N GLY A 264 8.30 12.64 -7.10
CA GLY A 264 8.70 12.41 -5.72
C GLY A 264 7.50 12.40 -4.78
N MET A 265 7.74 12.06 -3.52
CA MET A 265 6.72 12.09 -2.46
C MET A 265 7.29 12.67 -1.17
N LEU A 266 6.48 13.52 -0.53
CA LEU A 266 6.71 14.08 0.79
C LEU A 266 5.52 13.71 1.68
N CYS A 267 5.77 13.18 2.87
CA CYS A 267 4.70 12.80 3.79
C CYS A 267 5.17 12.95 5.25
N ASN A 268 4.28 13.48 6.08
CA ASN A 268 4.46 13.66 7.52
C ASN A 268 4.14 12.42 8.38
N GLY A 269 3.95 11.27 7.75
CA GLY A 269 3.96 9.95 8.40
C GLY A 269 5.33 9.27 8.33
N TRP A 270 5.44 8.08 8.94
CA TRP A 270 6.66 7.27 8.91
C TRP A 270 6.41 5.88 8.34
N VAL A 271 7.46 5.20 7.88
CA VAL A 271 7.35 3.88 7.23
C VAL A 271 7.74 2.76 8.18
N GLN A 272 6.90 1.73 8.25
CA GLN A 272 7.16 0.53 9.04
C GLN A 272 8.51 -0.10 8.69
N GLY A 273 9.33 -0.37 9.71
CA GLY A 273 10.65 -0.96 9.55
C GLY A 273 11.76 0.04 9.22
N ARG A 274 11.47 1.34 9.19
CA ARG A 274 12.46 2.42 9.16
C ARG A 274 12.46 3.18 10.50
N GLU A 275 13.42 4.09 10.67
CA GLU A 275 13.39 5.06 11.77
C GLU A 275 12.11 5.90 11.70
N ARG A 276 11.66 6.43 12.85
CA ARG A 276 10.39 7.16 12.97
C ARG A 276 10.50 8.60 12.44
N ASP A 277 10.89 8.72 11.19
CA ASP A 277 11.07 9.98 10.49
C ASP A 277 10.02 10.17 9.40
N SER A 278 9.83 11.43 9.00
CA SER A 278 9.03 11.78 7.83
C SER A 278 9.58 11.15 6.56
N VAL A 279 8.70 10.99 5.59
CA VAL A 279 9.07 10.47 4.27
C VAL A 279 9.39 11.64 3.35
N ARG A 280 10.60 11.66 2.80
CA ARG A 280 10.97 12.51 1.67
C ARG A 280 11.67 11.68 0.60
N ILE A 281 11.03 11.54 -0.54
CA ILE A 281 11.57 10.88 -1.73
C ILE A 281 11.67 11.94 -2.82
N GLY A 282 12.90 12.20 -3.27
CA GLY A 282 13.15 13.16 -4.34
C GLY A 282 12.52 12.72 -5.67
N PRO A 283 12.16 13.66 -6.55
CA PRO A 283 11.65 13.34 -7.87
C PRO A 283 12.69 12.58 -8.70
N SER A 284 12.26 11.53 -9.37
CA SER A 284 13.06 10.80 -10.34
C SER A 284 12.16 10.14 -11.38
N GLY A 285 12.67 9.93 -12.60
CA GLY A 285 12.03 9.15 -13.66
C GLY A 285 12.62 7.74 -13.84
N HIS A 286 13.49 7.26 -12.93
CA HIS A 286 14.17 5.98 -13.13
C HIS A 286 13.22 4.76 -13.02
N ALA A 287 13.57 3.64 -13.66
CA ALA A 287 12.72 2.45 -13.77
C ALA A 287 12.19 1.87 -12.43
N GLY A 288 12.88 2.09 -11.31
CA GLY A 288 12.44 1.63 -9.99
C GLY A 288 11.63 2.66 -9.16
N GLN A 289 11.35 3.87 -9.69
CA GLN A 289 10.80 4.95 -8.87
C GLN A 289 9.38 4.62 -8.44
N GLN A 290 8.53 4.20 -9.39
CA GLN A 290 7.15 3.84 -9.11
C GLN A 290 7.05 2.74 -8.05
N GLU A 291 7.89 1.71 -8.18
CA GLU A 291 7.97 0.64 -7.19
C GLU A 291 8.36 1.20 -5.82
N TRP A 292 9.40 2.02 -5.72
CA TRP A 292 9.84 2.61 -4.46
C TRP A 292 8.77 3.49 -3.79
N LEU A 293 8.04 4.29 -4.57
CA LEU A 293 6.91 5.08 -4.08
C LEU A 293 5.78 4.18 -3.55
N LEU A 294 5.42 3.13 -4.30
CA LEU A 294 4.39 2.16 -3.91
C LEU A 294 4.78 1.39 -2.64
N GLU A 295 6.02 0.90 -2.53
CA GLU A 295 6.52 0.22 -1.34
C GLU A 295 6.50 1.14 -0.11
N THR A 296 6.92 2.40 -0.30
CA THR A 296 6.92 3.39 0.78
C THR A 296 5.50 3.70 1.25
N MET A 297 4.54 3.87 0.33
CA MET A 297 3.13 4.11 0.67
C MET A 297 2.44 2.87 1.25
N ALA A 298 2.83 1.67 0.84
CA ALA A 298 2.36 0.41 1.43
C ALA A 298 2.79 0.25 2.88
N GLY A 299 4.02 0.65 3.22
CA GLY A 299 4.54 0.60 4.58
C GLY A 299 4.21 1.82 5.44
N LEU A 300 3.50 2.81 4.92
CA LEU A 300 3.24 4.06 5.63
C LEU A 300 2.31 3.83 6.84
N ILE A 301 2.80 4.19 8.03
CA ILE A 301 2.03 4.19 9.27
C ILE A 301 1.35 5.55 9.44
N LEU A 302 0.04 5.50 9.68
CA LEU A 302 -0.82 6.64 9.93
C LEU A 302 -0.59 7.20 11.36
N GLU A 303 0.58 7.78 11.59
CA GLU A 303 0.94 8.53 12.80
C GLU A 303 1.80 9.72 12.39
N ARG A 304 1.45 10.92 12.88
CA ARG A 304 2.22 12.13 12.58
C ARG A 304 3.59 12.09 13.28
N THR A 305 4.67 12.26 12.52
CA THR A 305 6.02 12.49 13.07
C THR A 305 6.30 13.97 13.28
N VAL A 306 6.01 14.78 12.27
CA VAL A 306 6.24 16.23 12.22
C VAL A 306 5.04 16.91 11.55
N SER A 307 4.85 18.22 11.74
CA SER A 307 3.78 18.92 11.04
C SER A 307 4.08 19.02 9.54
N MET A 308 3.05 18.95 8.68
CA MET A 308 3.22 19.20 7.25
C MET A 308 3.76 20.62 6.99
N VAL A 309 3.35 21.59 7.82
CA VAL A 309 3.86 22.97 7.78
C VAL A 309 5.38 22.99 7.86
N LYS A 310 5.97 22.28 8.84
CA LYS A 310 7.42 22.25 9.02
C LYS A 310 8.14 21.52 7.88
N LEU A 311 7.57 20.45 7.33
CA LEU A 311 8.16 19.78 6.15
C LEU A 311 8.20 20.70 4.94
N LEU A 312 7.14 21.47 4.70
CA LEU A 312 7.13 22.44 3.60
C LEU A 312 8.06 23.63 3.88
N GLU A 313 8.25 24.04 5.13
CA GLU A 313 9.27 25.04 5.49
C GLU A 313 10.68 24.53 5.17
N GLU A 314 10.98 23.25 5.45
CA GLU A 314 12.24 22.63 5.06
C GLU A 314 12.41 22.60 3.51
N GLU A 315 11.34 22.39 2.72
CA GLU A 315 11.41 22.53 1.26
C GLU A 315 11.65 23.98 0.80
N VAL A 316 11.07 24.97 1.48
CA VAL A 316 11.34 26.39 1.22
C VAL A 316 12.80 26.73 1.51
N GLU A 317 13.35 26.22 2.61
CA GLU A 317 14.75 26.42 3.00
C GLU A 317 15.74 25.76 2.03
N LEU A 318 15.38 24.61 1.44
CA LEU A 318 16.16 23.98 0.38
C LEU A 318 16.24 24.85 -0.89
N GLY A 319 15.31 25.80 -1.06
CA GLY A 319 15.32 26.76 -2.18
C GLY A 319 15.11 26.09 -3.53
N THR A 320 14.44 24.94 -3.58
CA THR A 320 14.17 24.22 -4.83
C THR A 320 13.27 25.07 -5.72
N THR A 321 13.70 25.31 -6.96
CA THR A 321 12.92 25.97 -8.02
C THR A 321 12.50 24.97 -9.10
N ASP A 322 11.56 25.34 -9.97
CA ASP A 322 11.08 24.52 -11.09
C ASP A 322 10.39 23.20 -10.68
N MET A 323 9.79 23.19 -9.49
CA MET A 323 9.03 22.06 -8.96
C MET A 323 7.53 22.37 -8.96
N ASP A 324 6.72 21.39 -9.35
CA ASP A 324 5.27 21.40 -9.13
C ASP A 324 4.95 20.60 -7.87
N TYR A 325 4.31 21.23 -6.90
CA TYR A 325 3.85 20.59 -5.66
C TYR A 325 2.36 20.28 -5.75
N LEU A 326 2.00 19.02 -5.51
CA LEU A 326 0.61 18.62 -5.30
C LEU A 326 0.38 18.37 -3.81
N ILE A 327 -0.38 19.23 -3.16
CA ILE A 327 -0.73 19.09 -1.74
C ILE A 327 -2.02 18.29 -1.62
N ILE A 328 -1.92 17.07 -1.10
CA ILE A 328 -3.06 16.19 -0.81
C ILE A 328 -3.34 16.27 0.69
N SER A 329 -4.47 16.86 1.09
CA SER A 329 -4.77 17.16 2.50
C SER A 329 -6.27 17.10 2.80
N CYS A 330 -6.60 16.81 4.06
CA CYS A 330 -7.98 16.92 4.57
C CYS A 330 -8.38 18.35 4.96
N HIS A 331 -7.41 19.23 5.18
CA HIS A 331 -7.64 20.61 5.61
C HIS A 331 -6.68 21.59 4.92
N ARG A 332 -7.07 22.86 4.88
CA ARG A 332 -6.26 23.98 4.39
C ARG A 332 -6.08 25.03 5.48
N GLY A 333 -5.41 24.65 6.57
CA GLY A 333 -5.16 25.54 7.71
C GLY A 333 -4.37 26.80 7.32
N GLU A 334 -4.50 27.88 8.09
CA GLU A 334 -3.90 29.18 7.73
C GLU A 334 -2.37 29.10 7.63
N LYS A 335 -1.73 28.42 8.59
CA LYS A 335 -0.28 28.23 8.60
C LYS A 335 0.22 27.42 7.40
N LEU A 336 -0.55 26.40 7.03
CA LEU A 336 -0.22 25.56 5.88
C LEU A 336 -0.32 26.36 4.57
N GLN A 337 -1.37 27.18 4.43
CA GLN A 337 -1.51 28.08 3.28
C GLN A 337 -0.39 29.13 3.24
N GLU A 338 0.05 29.66 4.38
CA GLU A 338 1.14 30.64 4.43
C GLU A 338 2.45 30.06 3.90
N VAL A 339 2.81 28.83 4.29
CA VAL A 339 4.02 28.17 3.79
C VAL A 339 3.89 27.80 2.31
N VAL A 340 2.71 27.36 1.86
CA VAL A 340 2.45 27.11 0.44
C VAL A 340 2.64 28.39 -0.40
N ARG A 341 2.17 29.56 0.07
CA ARG A 341 2.42 30.84 -0.62
C ARG A 341 3.92 31.17 -0.72
N LYS A 342 4.73 30.77 0.28
CA LYS A 342 6.20 30.95 0.20
C LYS A 342 6.80 30.07 -0.90
N LEU A 343 6.32 28.83 -1.07
CA LEU A 343 6.74 27.97 -2.19
C LEU A 343 6.36 28.58 -3.55
N GLU A 344 5.14 29.11 -3.69
CA GLU A 344 4.70 29.82 -4.90
C GLU A 344 5.57 31.05 -5.21
N GLN A 345 5.95 31.82 -4.18
CA GLN A 345 6.83 32.99 -4.32
C GLN A 345 8.24 32.64 -4.79
N LEU A 346 8.71 31.41 -4.54
CA LEU A 346 9.98 30.90 -5.09
C LEU A 346 9.88 30.52 -6.58
N GLY A 347 8.69 30.65 -7.19
CA GLY A 347 8.44 30.30 -8.60
C GLY A 347 8.01 28.86 -8.81
N ASN A 348 7.72 28.12 -7.74
CA ASN A 348 7.19 26.76 -7.84
C ASN A 348 5.69 26.78 -8.14
N GLY A 349 5.26 25.78 -8.88
CA GLY A 349 3.85 25.55 -9.09
C GLY A 349 3.23 24.83 -7.90
N VAL A 350 2.04 25.24 -7.44
CA VAL A 350 1.35 24.54 -6.34
C VAL A 350 -0.12 24.30 -6.67
N GLU A 351 -0.56 23.06 -6.47
CA GLU A 351 -1.94 22.62 -6.66
C GLU A 351 -2.44 21.89 -5.42
N TRP A 352 -3.75 21.98 -5.18
CA TRP A 352 -4.38 21.33 -4.03
C TRP A 352 -5.33 20.23 -4.49
N MET A 353 -5.28 19.10 -3.79
CA MET A 353 -6.25 18.03 -3.90
C MET A 353 -6.83 17.76 -2.52
N ASP A 354 -8.08 18.16 -2.33
CA ASP A 354 -8.77 17.93 -1.07
C ASP A 354 -9.23 16.48 -0.98
N ILE A 355 -9.00 15.87 0.18
CA ILE A 355 -9.56 14.56 0.47
C ILE A 355 -10.99 14.77 0.98
N PRO A 356 -12.03 14.28 0.28
CA PRO A 356 -13.42 14.51 0.67
C PRO A 356 -13.73 13.85 2.03
N GLU A 357 -14.69 14.40 2.76
CA GLU A 357 -15.27 13.72 3.92
C GLU A 357 -15.93 12.43 3.45
N LEU A 358 -15.65 11.33 4.15
CA LEU A 358 -16.30 10.06 3.86
C LEU A 358 -17.68 10.05 4.51
N PRO A 359 -18.74 9.57 3.82
CA PRO A 359 -20.03 9.41 4.45
C PRO A 359 -19.84 8.52 5.69
N GLY A 360 -20.19 9.07 6.86
CA GLY A 360 -20.06 8.36 8.12
C GLY A 360 -20.74 7.00 8.02
N LYS A 361 -20.11 5.95 8.57
CA LYS A 361 -20.83 4.69 8.79
C LYS A 361 -22.10 5.02 9.58
N PRO A 362 -23.30 4.57 9.18
CA PRO A 362 -24.50 4.77 9.97
C PRO A 362 -24.26 4.12 11.34
N GLY A 363 -24.06 4.93 12.38
CA GLY A 363 -23.82 4.45 13.76
C GLY A 363 -22.79 5.20 14.61
N GLN A 364 -22.07 6.20 14.10
CA GLN A 364 -21.29 7.12 14.94
C GLN A 364 -21.94 8.51 14.91
N GLU A 365 -22.97 8.69 15.75
CA GLU A 365 -23.43 10.03 16.13
C GLU A 365 -22.26 10.78 16.76
N ALA A 366 -21.98 11.97 16.24
CA ALA A 366 -21.07 12.91 16.88
C ALA A 366 -21.56 13.18 18.32
N PRO A 367 -20.67 13.22 19.33
CA PRO A 367 -21.08 13.61 20.68
C PRO A 367 -21.69 15.02 20.62
N PRO A 368 -22.82 15.27 21.31
CA PRO A 368 -23.49 16.55 21.25
C PRO A 368 -22.54 17.66 21.72
N ALA A 369 -22.49 18.75 20.96
CA ALA A 369 -21.77 19.95 21.35
C ALA A 369 -22.26 20.39 22.73
N HIS A 370 -21.36 20.41 23.70
CA HIS A 370 -21.63 21.02 24.99
C HIS A 370 -21.82 22.52 24.77
N GLU A 371 -23.08 22.95 24.67
CA GLU A 371 -23.45 24.35 24.88
C GLU A 371 -23.05 24.74 26.30
N GLY A 372 -22.11 25.68 26.39
CA GLY A 372 -21.70 26.30 27.64
C GLY A 372 -22.88 27.03 28.26
N GLY A 373 -23.46 26.45 29.30
CA GLY A 373 -24.39 27.12 30.19
C GLY A 373 -23.64 28.13 31.05
N ASN A 374 -23.94 29.42 30.83
CA ASN A 374 -23.70 30.48 31.81
C ASN A 374 -24.37 30.13 33.14
N ALA A 375 -23.59 30.17 34.22
CA ALA A 375 -24.04 30.49 35.58
C ALA A 375 -22.90 31.15 36.34
#